data_AF-A0A8S2DFC2-F1
#
_entry.id   AF-A0A8S2DFC2-F1
#
_cell.length_a   1.000
_cell.length_b   1.000
_cell.length_c   1.000
_cell.angle_alpha   90.00
_cell.angle_beta   90.00
_cell.angle_gamma   90.00
#
_symmetry.space_group_name_H-M   'P 1'
#
loop_
_entity.id
_entity.type
_entity.pdbx_description
1 polymer ?
#
loop_
_entity_poly.entity_id
_entity_poly.type
_entity_poly.pdbx_seq_one_letter_code
_entity_poly.pdbx_strand_id
1 'polypeptide(L)'
;MAATKDTGKVSQQQETQEFKIRITLTSRNVKSLEKVCADLIHKAKEEEIRVKGPVRMPTKTLRITTRKTPCGEGSKTWDRFQMRIHK
;
A
#
# COMPACT_ATOMS: atom_id res chain seq x y z
N MET A 1 67.78 -12.24 6.63
CA MET A 1 66.67 -11.90 5.70
C MET A 1 65.40 -12.54 6.24
N ALA A 2 64.58 -11.77 6.94
CA ALA A 2 63.37 -12.26 7.59
C ALA A 2 62.17 -12.04 6.67
N ALA A 3 61.46 -13.12 6.33
CA ALA A 3 60.27 -13.07 5.49
C ALA A 3 59.13 -12.37 6.25
N THR A 4 58.68 -11.24 5.71
CA THR A 4 57.53 -10.50 6.24
C THR A 4 56.23 -11.20 5.85
N LYS A 5 55.41 -11.47 6.86
CA LYS A 5 54.01 -11.92 6.79
C LYS A 5 53.20 -11.10 5.79
N ASP A 6 52.66 -11.74 4.76
CA ASP A 6 51.47 -11.26 4.06
C ASP A 6 50.23 -11.92 4.68
N THR A 7 49.73 -11.30 5.75
CA THR A 7 48.38 -11.60 6.24
C THR A 7 47.38 -10.89 5.34
N GLY A 8 46.92 -11.60 4.31
CA GLY A 8 45.75 -11.20 3.52
C GLY A 8 44.53 -11.05 4.44
N LYS A 9 44.16 -9.80 4.71
CA LYS A 9 42.85 -9.47 5.30
C LYS A 9 41.78 -9.79 4.27
N VAL A 10 41.18 -10.96 4.38
CA VAL A 10 39.88 -11.26 3.76
C VAL A 10 38.84 -10.47 4.55
N SER A 11 38.48 -9.29 4.05
CA SER A 11 37.36 -8.50 4.56
C SER A 11 36.08 -9.28 4.32
N GLN A 12 35.58 -9.94 5.36
CA GLN A 12 34.27 -10.58 5.36
C GLN A 12 33.21 -9.50 5.12
N GLN A 13 32.61 -9.50 3.93
CA GLN A 13 31.43 -8.70 3.62
C GLN A 13 30.28 -9.31 4.43
N GLN A 14 29.85 -8.60 5.48
CA GLN A 14 28.66 -8.97 6.24
C GLN A 14 27.43 -8.74 5.35
N GLU A 15 26.85 -9.81 4.82
CA GLU A 15 25.58 -9.78 4.10
C GLU A 15 24.48 -9.30 5.05
N THR A 16 24.06 -8.05 4.88
CA THR A 16 22.90 -7.50 5.59
C THR A 16 21.65 -8.12 4.94
N GLN A 17 20.89 -8.93 5.68
CA GLN A 17 19.67 -9.54 5.15
C GLN A 17 18.65 -8.47 4.75
N GLU A 18 18.32 -8.37 3.46
CA GLU A 18 17.33 -7.43 2.95
C GLU A 18 15.89 -7.93 3.23
N PHE A 19 15.16 -7.24 4.10
CA PHE A 19 13.72 -7.49 4.32
C PHE A 19 12.86 -6.69 3.34
N LYS A 20 12.13 -7.38 2.46
CA LYS A 20 11.19 -6.75 1.51
C LYS A 20 9.79 -6.66 2.11
N ILE A 21 9.36 -5.44 2.46
CA ILE A 21 8.04 -5.17 3.04
C ILE A 21 7.07 -4.70 1.95
N ARG A 22 5.81 -5.16 2.01
CA ARG A 22 4.71 -4.66 1.17
C ARG A 22 3.67 -3.99 2.04
N ILE A 23 3.56 -2.67 1.89
CA ILE A 23 2.51 -1.88 2.56
C ILE A 23 1.28 -1.85 1.65
N THR A 24 0.12 -2.14 2.22
CA THR A 24 -1.17 -2.05 1.52
C THR A 24 -2.04 -1.03 2.23
N LEU A 25 -2.44 0.03 1.53
CA LEU A 25 -3.34 1.05 2.05
C LEU A 25 -4.73 0.83 1.46
N THR A 26 -5.77 0.82 2.30
CA THR A 26 -7.15 0.71 1.84
C THR A 26 -7.99 1.80 2.47
N SER A 27 -8.81 2.48 1.66
CA SER A 27 -9.71 3.52 2.15
C SER A 27 -10.90 3.72 1.23
N ARG A 28 -11.94 4.37 1.77
CA ARG A 28 -13.11 4.85 1.01
C ARG A 28 -12.88 6.24 0.43
N ASN A 29 -12.00 7.04 1.04
CA ASN A 29 -11.74 8.42 0.63
C ASN A 29 -10.40 8.52 -0.11
N VAL A 30 -10.47 8.83 -1.40
CA VAL A 30 -9.31 8.93 -2.31
C VAL A 30 -8.36 10.04 -1.88
N LYS A 31 -8.87 11.21 -1.47
CA LYS A 31 -8.02 12.36 -1.15
C LYS A 31 -7.12 12.09 0.05
N SER A 32 -7.68 11.49 1.10
CA SER A 32 -6.90 11.08 2.28
C SER A 32 -5.91 9.97 1.95
N LEU A 33 -6.30 9.02 1.10
CA LEU A 33 -5.45 7.88 0.72
C LEU A 33 -4.23 8.34 -0.08
N GLU A 34 -4.44 9.21 -1.07
CA GLU A 34 -3.37 9.77 -1.90
C GLU A 34 -2.42 10.65 -1.08
N LYS A 35 -2.96 11.45 -0.14
CA LYS A 35 -2.13 12.25 0.78
C LYS A 35 -1.18 11.36 1.61
N VAL A 36 -1.73 10.34 2.28
CA VAL A 36 -0.92 9.43 3.11
C VAL A 36 0.08 8.64 2.27
N CYS A 37 -0.32 8.22 1.07
CA CYS A 37 0.58 7.51 0.15
C CYS A 37 1.75 8.40 -0.29
N ALA A 38 1.49 9.67 -0.63
CA ALA A 38 2.51 10.64 -1.00
C ALA A 38 3.47 10.92 0.16
N ASP A 39 2.94 11.15 1.36
CA ASP A 39 3.73 11.43 2.57
C ASP A 39 4.67 10.26 2.91
N LEU A 40 4.19 9.01 2.79
CA LEU A 40 5.02 7.82 3.03
C LEU A 40 6.13 7.66 2.00
N ILE A 41 5.86 7.92 0.72
CA ILE A 41 6.87 7.85 -0.33
C ILE A 41 7.91 8.95 -0.15
N HIS A 42 7.50 10.15 0.28
CA HIS A 42 8.41 11.26 0.52
C HIS A 42 9.38 10.93 1.65
N LYS A 43 8.87 10.51 2.81
CA LYS A 43 9.69 10.11 3.96
C LYS A 43 10.64 8.95 3.65
N ALA A 44 10.15 7.94 2.93
CA ALA A 44 11.00 6.81 2.53
C ALA A 44 12.14 7.22 1.59
N LYS A 45 11.94 8.26 0.76
CA LYS A 45 13.01 8.83 -0.08
C LYS A 45 14.00 9.67 0.72
N GLU A 46 13.54 10.38 1.75
CA GLU A 46 14.41 11.13 2.67
C GLU A 46 15.33 10.19 3.46
N GLU A 47 14.83 9.02 3.87
CA GLU A 47 15.60 7.99 4.57
C GLU A 47 16.42 7.08 3.61
N GLU A 48 16.49 7.41 2.31
CA GLU A 48 17.22 6.67 1.27
C GLU A 48 16.80 5.17 1.13
N ILE A 49 15.55 4.85 1.50
CA ILE A 49 15.00 3.50 1.36
C ILE A 49 14.61 3.25 -0.11
N ARG A 50 14.93 2.06 -0.64
CA ARG A 50 14.52 1.66 -1.99
C ARG A 50 13.01 1.38 -2.05
N VAL A 51 12.26 2.27 -2.71
CA VAL A 51 10.79 2.17 -2.85
C VAL A 51 10.39 1.71 -4.25
N LYS A 52 9.52 0.70 -4.33
CA LYS A 52 8.69 0.46 -5.52
C LYS A 52 7.44 1.32 -5.41
N GLY A 53 7.21 2.19 -6.40
CA GLY A 53 6.13 3.18 -6.37
C GLY A 53 4.73 2.59 -6.11
N PRO A 54 3.73 3.44 -5.86
CA PRO A 54 2.40 2.99 -5.46
C PRO A 54 1.68 2.29 -6.62
N VAL A 55 1.32 1.02 -6.42
CA VAL A 55 0.56 0.23 -7.38
C VAL A 55 -0.92 0.35 -7.05
N ARG A 56 -1.67 1.06 -7.89
CA ARG A 56 -3.11 1.27 -7.72
C ARG A 56 -3.88 0.07 -8.23
N MET A 57 -4.67 -0.55 -7.37
CA MET A 57 -5.56 -1.64 -7.75
C MET A 57 -6.89 -1.09 -8.29
N PRO A 58 -7.63 -1.86 -9.11
CA PRO A 58 -8.97 -1.49 -9.53
C PRO A 58 -9.89 -1.22 -8.33
N THR A 59 -10.65 -0.12 -8.41
CA THR A 59 -11.59 0.26 -7.34
C THR A 59 -12.73 -0.74 -7.26
N LYS A 60 -12.98 -1.29 -6.06
CA LYS A 60 -14.11 -2.18 -5.83
C LYS A 60 -15.36 -1.37 -5.53
N THR A 61 -16.43 -1.58 -6.29
CA THR A 61 -17.73 -0.95 -6.08
C THR A 61 -18.73 -1.95 -5.49
N LEU A 62 -19.03 -1.80 -4.21
CA LEU A 62 -20.08 -2.57 -3.54
C LEU A 62 -21.42 -1.87 -3.79
N ARG A 63 -22.41 -2.63 -4.26
CA ARG A 63 -23.75 -2.11 -4.60
C ARG A 63 -24.80 -2.89 -3.83
N ILE A 64 -25.68 -2.18 -3.14
CA ILE A 64 -26.84 -2.75 -2.46
C ILE A 64 -28.08 -2.03 -3.00
N THR A 65 -29.00 -2.79 -3.55
CA THR A 65 -30.26 -2.27 -4.08
C THR A 65 -31.42 -2.81 -3.26
N THR A 66 -32.10 -1.92 -2.54
CA THR A 66 -33.23 -2.28 -1.67
C THR A 66 -34.47 -1.51 -2.09
N ARG A 67 -35.64 -2.06 -1.79
CA ARG A 67 -36.89 -1.32 -1.93
C ARG A 67 -36.86 -0.16 -0.93
N LYS A 68 -37.33 1.03 -1.33
CA LYS A 68 -37.36 2.19 -0.43
C LYS A 68 -38.34 2.01 0.71
N THR A 69 -39.50 1.43 0.39
CA THR A 69 -40.56 1.19 1.37
C THR A 69 -40.24 -0.07 2.19
N PRO A 70 -40.54 -0.04 3.51
CA PRO A 70 -40.40 -1.21 4.38
C PRO A 70 -41.50 -2.25 4.16
N CYS A 71 -42.63 -1.88 3.52
CA CYS A 71 -43.78 -2.75 3.31
C CYS A 71 -44.02 -3.10 1.83
N GLY A 72 -44.94 -4.02 1.59
CA GLY A 72 -45.31 -4.52 0.26
C GLY A 72 -46.02 -3.50 -0.63
N GLU A 73 -46.55 -2.42 -0.07
CA GLU A 73 -47.43 -1.45 -0.72
C GLU A 73 -46.70 -0.23 -1.31
N GLY A 74 -47.40 0.50 -2.19
CA GLY A 74 -46.90 1.73 -2.83
C GLY A 74 -46.09 1.53 -4.11
N SER A 75 -45.53 2.62 -4.65
CA SER A 75 -44.82 2.62 -5.93
C SER A 75 -43.51 1.83 -5.88
N LYS A 76 -43.18 1.12 -6.97
CA LYS A 76 -41.97 0.29 -7.11
C LYS A 76 -40.70 1.14 -7.23
N THR A 77 -40.28 1.73 -6.12
CA THR A 77 -39.08 2.56 -6.01
C THR A 77 -37.97 1.82 -5.28
N TRP A 78 -36.72 2.08 -5.68
CA TRP A 78 -35.52 1.40 -5.18
C TRP A 78 -34.45 2.40 -4.79
N ASP A 79 -33.79 2.18 -3.66
CA ASP A 79 -32.55 2.87 -3.30
C ASP A 79 -31.36 2.08 -3.83
N ARG A 80 -30.37 2.81 -4.33
CA ARG A 80 -29.14 2.25 -4.93
C ARG A 80 -27.94 2.72 -4.13
N PHE A 81 -27.67 2.05 -3.02
CA PHE A 81 -26.52 2.37 -2.18
C PHE A 81 -25.23 1.87 -2.85
N GLN A 82 -24.19 2.68 -2.77
CA GLN A 82 -22.87 2.34 -3.27
C GLN A 82 -21.80 2.66 -2.24
N MET A 83 -20.84 1.75 -2.09
CA MET A 83 -19.58 1.99 -1.40
C MET A 83 -18.41 1.69 -2.34
N ARG A 84 -17.44 2.61 -2.39
CA ARG A 84 -16.21 2.45 -3.17
C ARG A 84 -15.05 2.17 -2.23
N ILE A 85 -14.27 1.14 -2.54
CA ILE A 85 -13.06 0.79 -1.79
C ILE A 85 -11.88 0.91 -2.75
N HIS A 86 -10.93 1.77 -2.37
CA HIS A 86 -9.68 2.01 -3.08
C HIS A 86 -8.54 1.28 -2.36
N LYS A 87 -7.64 0.70 -3.14
CA LYS A 87 -6.51 -0.12 -2.69
C LYS A 87 -5.28 0.18 -3.54
#